data_AF-A0A970RZC7-F1
#
_entry.id   AF-A0A970RZC7-F1
#
_cell.length_a   1.000
_cell.length_b   1.000
_cell.length_c   1.000
_cell.angle_alpha   90.00
_cell.angle_beta   90.00
_cell.angle_gamma   90.00
#
_symmetry.space_group_name_H-M   'P 1'
#
loop_
_entity.id
_entity.type
_entity.pdbx_description
1 polymer ?
#
loop_
_entity_poly.entity_id
_entity_poly.type
_entity_poly.pdbx_seq_one_letter_code
_entity_poly.pdbx_strand_id
1 'polypeptide(L)'
;MESNFIYEPINEYDKKYRELHKNNVSEYFEELVEKSGVNEEENQETVKKIKKLQDLIKAADKSIRKYSNLKIFIVVLIVIAFIVGLSMTYYLYNDGQMINLVADIFIVVGVFLVGIGFIVLLVKRINLILKALRENYDELQMKHQEQLGIAWDQMKTLNNLYDWGMPAELLQKTIPIITMDKYFNPKRYDILHTKYDLPDNSDGDTSVLFVQSGEILGNPFVIAKRANHYMGSQTYTGYLDIAWTERVRNSDGSYSTIRRTQRLTASVTKPKPAYFDNSFLIYANEAAPDLKFSRKGKKLQKLSEKEVSQTVKKESRKLQKKAEKAVRKGGSFTTMTDESFDVLFGATDRNHEVQFRMLFTPLAQRQMINIIRDNKIGFGDDFDFVKSYMLNGIFPEHLNKADIDTNPNRYVSYDLAESRKIFNNYNNSYFKSIYFTFAPILAIPLYQQHKPREYIYKDWYQSNVACWEHEAIANAFDPEKLRHPASSTFNILKTKFIAAVDDADEVEVTSHGYEAIEQIEYVSVRGGDGYFHSVPVRWYRYDPVEKTTNVVVKTVDDLDRNTYIKEVLTKTDWQEFLNRNLSDEQQVTYRRNLVAYTAKDSLKVASLNELKAMLKK
;
A
#
# COMPACT_ATOMS: atom_id res chain seq x y z
N MET A 1 -18.74 -37.33 -0.40
CA MET A 1 -18.23 -36.06 -0.94
C MET A 1 -16.93 -36.37 -1.65
N GLU A 2 -16.90 -36.27 -2.97
CA GLU A 2 -15.66 -36.40 -3.73
C GLU A 2 -14.65 -35.35 -3.25
N SER A 3 -13.47 -35.77 -2.84
CA SER A 3 -12.41 -34.85 -2.43
C SER A 3 -11.89 -34.10 -3.66
N ASN A 4 -12.32 -32.85 -3.85
CA ASN A 4 -11.86 -31.95 -4.91
C ASN A 4 -10.42 -31.45 -4.64
N PHE A 5 -9.45 -32.36 -4.65
CA PHE A 5 -8.03 -32.00 -4.60
C PHE A 5 -7.63 -31.25 -5.88
N ILE A 6 -6.74 -30.27 -5.73
CA ILE A 6 -6.19 -29.46 -6.83
C ILE A 6 -4.83 -30.03 -7.21
N TYR A 7 -4.79 -30.88 -8.23
CA TYR A 7 -3.55 -31.54 -8.64
C TYR A 7 -2.76 -30.73 -9.67
N GLU A 8 -3.43 -29.87 -10.45
CA GLU A 8 -2.77 -29.08 -11.48
C GLU A 8 -3.09 -27.58 -11.30
N PRO A 9 -2.45 -26.89 -10.33
CA PRO A 9 -2.87 -25.55 -9.90
C PRO A 9 -3.03 -24.54 -11.04
N ILE A 10 -2.09 -24.50 -12.01
CA ILE A 10 -2.20 -23.57 -13.15
C ILE A 10 -3.35 -23.93 -14.09
N ASN A 11 -3.44 -25.20 -14.47
CA ASN A 11 -4.45 -25.66 -15.43
C ASN A 11 -5.86 -25.53 -14.85
N GLU A 12 -6.04 -25.91 -13.59
CA GLU A 12 -7.32 -25.80 -12.90
C GLU A 12 -7.72 -24.34 -12.67
N TYR A 13 -6.76 -23.45 -12.39
CA TYR A 13 -7.06 -22.02 -12.33
C TYR A 13 -7.58 -21.51 -13.68
N ASP A 14 -6.85 -21.75 -14.76
CA ASP A 14 -7.18 -21.20 -16.08
C ASP A 14 -8.49 -21.77 -16.66
N LYS A 15 -8.71 -23.08 -16.50
CA LYS A 15 -9.85 -23.77 -17.12
C LYS A 15 -11.11 -23.80 -16.27
N LYS A 16 -10.98 -23.70 -14.94
CA LYS A 16 -12.10 -23.91 -14.00
C LYS A 16 -12.27 -22.73 -13.06
N TYR A 17 -11.29 -22.48 -12.19
CA TYR A 17 -11.51 -21.58 -11.06
C TYR A 17 -11.58 -20.10 -11.45
N ARG A 18 -10.90 -19.67 -12.52
CA ARG A 18 -10.97 -18.27 -12.98
C ARG A 18 -12.37 -17.86 -13.38
N GLU A 19 -13.01 -18.63 -14.28
CA GLU A 19 -14.37 -18.32 -14.72
C GLU A 19 -15.40 -18.58 -13.62
N LEU A 20 -15.22 -19.66 -12.84
CA LEU A 20 -16.10 -19.94 -11.69
C LEU A 20 -16.09 -18.80 -10.67
N HIS A 21 -14.91 -18.30 -10.31
CA HIS A 21 -14.80 -17.17 -9.39
C HIS A 21 -15.42 -15.90 -9.97
N LYS A 22 -15.14 -15.60 -11.24
CA LYS A 22 -15.72 -14.43 -11.92
C LYS A 22 -17.25 -14.45 -11.91
N ASN A 23 -17.86 -15.61 -12.13
CA ASN A 23 -19.31 -15.78 -12.07
C ASN A 23 -19.81 -15.61 -10.63
N ASN A 24 -19.19 -16.28 -9.65
CA ASN A 24 -19.54 -16.15 -8.24
C ASN A 24 -19.49 -14.69 -7.75
N VAL A 25 -18.47 -13.93 -8.15
CA VAL A 25 -18.31 -12.50 -7.82
C VAL A 25 -19.41 -11.66 -8.47
N SER A 26 -19.72 -11.92 -9.74
CA SER A 26 -20.77 -11.19 -10.46
C SER A 26 -22.14 -11.44 -9.83
N GLU A 27 -22.48 -12.70 -9.57
CA GLU A 27 -23.74 -13.10 -8.92
C GLU A 27 -23.86 -12.48 -7.53
N TYR A 28 -22.80 -12.57 -6.71
CA TYR A 28 -22.79 -12.00 -5.37
C TYR A 28 -22.99 -10.48 -5.38
N PHE A 29 -22.44 -9.77 -6.37
CA PHE A 29 -22.69 -8.33 -6.49
C PHE A 29 -24.15 -8.03 -6.81
N GLU A 30 -24.77 -8.77 -7.74
CA GLU A 30 -26.20 -8.56 -8.04
C GLU A 30 -27.10 -8.91 -6.85
N GLU A 31 -26.75 -9.92 -6.04
CA GLU A 31 -27.43 -10.20 -4.76
C GLU A 31 -27.33 -9.01 -3.79
N LEU A 32 -26.18 -8.31 -3.74
CA LEU A 32 -26.04 -7.09 -2.94
C LEU A 32 -26.89 -5.94 -3.50
N VAL A 33 -26.96 -5.78 -4.82
CA VAL A 33 -27.81 -4.78 -5.47
C VAL A 33 -29.28 -5.04 -5.15
N GLU A 34 -29.74 -6.28 -5.27
CA GLU A 34 -31.09 -6.69 -4.91
C GLU A 34 -31.39 -6.42 -3.42
N LYS A 35 -30.49 -6.84 -2.52
CA LYS A 35 -30.61 -6.59 -1.07
C LYS A 35 -30.63 -5.10 -0.72
N SER A 36 -29.92 -4.27 -1.50
CA SER A 36 -29.86 -2.83 -1.27
C SER A 36 -31.09 -2.07 -1.76
N GLY A 37 -31.85 -2.65 -2.70
CA GLY A 37 -33.00 -2.00 -3.33
C GLY A 37 -32.65 -0.78 -4.18
N VAL A 38 -31.39 -0.63 -4.60
CA VAL A 38 -30.96 0.49 -5.45
C VAL A 38 -31.60 0.39 -6.84
N ASN A 39 -32.21 1.49 -7.30
CA ASN A 39 -32.76 1.56 -8.65
C ASN A 39 -31.65 1.87 -9.68
N GLU A 40 -31.29 0.87 -10.48
CA GLU A 40 -30.22 0.99 -11.49
C GLU A 40 -30.55 2.03 -12.57
N GLU A 41 -31.80 2.10 -13.05
CA GLU A 41 -32.20 3.06 -14.07
C GLU A 41 -32.11 4.50 -13.56
N GLU A 42 -32.61 4.73 -12.35
CA GLU A 42 -32.59 6.05 -11.70
C GLU A 42 -31.16 6.53 -11.43
N ASN A 43 -30.29 5.66 -10.91
CA ASN A 43 -28.88 5.99 -10.71
C ASN A 43 -28.19 6.30 -12.04
N GLN A 44 -28.45 5.52 -13.08
CA GLN A 44 -27.87 5.75 -14.40
C GLN A 44 -28.29 7.10 -14.99
N GLU A 45 -29.54 7.53 -14.80
CA GLU A 45 -30.00 8.86 -15.21
C GLU A 45 -29.33 9.99 -14.44
N THR A 46 -29.24 9.88 -13.12
CA THR A 46 -28.56 10.86 -12.26
C THR A 46 -27.08 10.98 -12.64
N VAL A 47 -26.39 9.86 -12.83
CA VAL A 47 -24.99 9.82 -13.27
C VAL A 47 -24.81 10.46 -14.65
N LYS A 48 -25.74 10.23 -15.60
CA LYS A 48 -25.71 10.90 -16.91
C LYS A 48 -25.86 12.43 -16.76
N LYS A 49 -26.72 12.90 -15.86
CA LYS A 49 -26.86 14.35 -15.55
C LYS A 49 -25.58 14.91 -14.95
N ILE A 50 -24.97 14.22 -14.00
CA ILE A 50 -23.68 14.60 -13.39
C ILE A 50 -22.60 14.73 -14.46
N LYS A 51 -22.43 13.71 -15.33
CA LYS A 51 -21.43 13.74 -16.41
C LYS A 51 -21.65 14.93 -17.37
N LYS A 52 -22.90 15.21 -17.76
CA LYS A 52 -23.24 16.40 -18.56
C LYS A 52 -22.90 17.71 -17.85
N LEU A 53 -23.22 17.84 -16.56
CA LEU A 53 -22.88 19.03 -15.78
C LEU A 53 -21.36 19.21 -15.67
N GLN A 54 -20.59 18.14 -15.47
CA GLN A 54 -19.13 18.20 -15.46
C GLN A 54 -18.55 18.73 -16.78
N ASP A 55 -19.09 18.30 -17.92
CA ASP A 55 -18.65 18.79 -19.23
C ASP A 55 -19.01 20.27 -19.44
N LEU A 56 -20.19 20.70 -18.99
CA LEU A 56 -20.59 22.12 -19.01
C LEU A 56 -19.70 22.98 -18.11
N ILE A 57 -19.37 22.50 -16.90
CA ILE A 57 -18.46 23.17 -15.96
C ILE A 57 -17.07 23.33 -16.60
N LYS A 58 -16.54 22.29 -17.24
CA LYS A 58 -15.26 22.36 -17.96
C LYS A 58 -15.30 23.36 -19.11
N ALA A 59 -16.39 23.39 -19.88
CA ALA A 59 -16.56 24.36 -20.96
C ALA A 59 -16.67 25.81 -20.45
N ALA A 60 -17.38 26.02 -19.33
CA ALA A 60 -17.49 27.31 -18.66
C ALA A 60 -16.13 27.77 -18.12
N ASP A 61 -15.37 26.90 -17.43
CA ASP A 61 -14.02 27.19 -16.93
C ASP A 61 -13.07 27.56 -18.08
N LYS A 62 -13.08 26.80 -19.19
CA LYS A 62 -12.30 27.13 -20.38
C LYS A 62 -12.65 28.51 -20.94
N SER A 63 -13.93 28.87 -20.96
CA SER A 63 -14.39 30.18 -21.41
C SER A 63 -13.94 31.30 -20.45
N ILE A 64 -14.07 31.09 -19.14
CA ILE A 64 -13.57 32.01 -18.11
C ILE A 64 -12.07 32.26 -18.29
N ARG A 65 -11.26 31.19 -18.48
CA ARG A 65 -9.82 31.31 -18.73
C ARG A 65 -9.52 32.10 -20.01
N LYS A 66 -10.24 31.83 -21.11
CA LYS A 66 -10.07 32.57 -22.37
C LYS A 66 -10.32 34.07 -22.18
N TYR A 67 -11.44 34.45 -21.54
CA TYR A 67 -11.75 35.86 -21.32
C TYR A 67 -10.88 36.51 -20.23
N SER A 68 -10.38 35.75 -19.25
CA SER A 68 -9.41 36.23 -18.26
C SER A 68 -8.06 36.52 -18.92
N ASN A 69 -7.59 35.65 -19.82
CA ASN A 69 -6.38 35.89 -20.60
C ASN A 69 -6.54 37.08 -21.55
N LEU A 70 -7.70 37.21 -22.19
CA LEU A 70 -8.01 38.39 -23.01
C LEU A 70 -8.01 39.67 -22.18
N LYS A 71 -8.56 39.64 -20.96
CA LYS A 71 -8.48 40.76 -20.02
C LYS A 71 -7.03 41.15 -19.72
N ILE A 72 -6.18 40.18 -19.40
CA ILE A 72 -4.75 40.41 -19.14
C ILE A 72 -4.07 41.02 -20.38
N PHE A 73 -4.33 40.46 -21.56
CA PHE A 73 -3.78 40.97 -22.82
C PHE A 73 -4.18 42.43 -23.09
N ILE A 74 -5.45 42.78 -22.87
CA ILE A 74 -5.92 44.16 -23.04
C ILE A 74 -5.33 45.10 -21.99
N VAL A 75 -5.14 44.64 -20.75
CA VAL A 75 -4.40 45.42 -19.72
C VAL A 75 -2.98 45.72 -20.19
N VAL A 76 -2.28 44.73 -20.76
CA VAL A 76 -0.93 44.93 -21.32
C VAL A 76 -0.97 45.95 -22.48
N LEU A 77 -1.94 45.86 -23.38
CA LEU A 77 -2.10 46.84 -24.47
C LEU A 77 -2.38 48.26 -23.96
N ILE A 78 -3.20 48.40 -22.90
CA ILE A 78 -3.44 49.69 -22.23
C ILE A 78 -2.11 50.24 -21.70
N VAL A 79 -1.34 49.43 -20.95
CA VAL A 79 -0.05 49.86 -20.39
C VAL A 79 0.92 50.30 -21.49
N ILE A 80 1.03 49.54 -22.59
CA ILE A 80 1.87 49.90 -23.74
C ILE A 80 1.40 51.20 -24.38
N ALA A 81 0.09 51.39 -24.61
CA ALA A 81 -0.44 52.60 -25.23
C ALA A 81 -0.12 53.85 -24.38
N PHE A 82 -0.23 53.75 -23.05
CA PHE A 82 0.13 54.85 -22.14
C PHE A 82 1.66 55.09 -22.09
N ILE A 83 2.49 54.04 -22.08
CA ILE A 83 3.95 54.19 -22.14
C ILE A 83 4.39 54.85 -23.44
N VAL A 84 3.90 54.37 -24.59
CA VAL A 84 4.21 54.94 -25.91
C VAL A 84 3.73 56.38 -26.01
N GLY A 85 2.51 56.68 -25.54
CA GLY A 85 1.99 58.04 -25.48
C GLY A 85 2.90 58.97 -24.66
N LEU A 86 3.33 58.52 -23.48
CA LEU A 86 4.23 59.29 -22.60
C LEU A 86 5.64 59.45 -23.17
N SER A 87 6.22 58.40 -23.75
CA SER A 87 7.52 58.47 -24.43
C SER A 87 7.46 59.43 -25.61
N MET A 88 6.40 59.39 -26.42
CA MET A 88 6.25 60.28 -27.58
C MET A 88 6.07 61.74 -27.14
N THR A 89 5.34 62.01 -26.06
CA THR A 89 5.30 63.37 -25.48
C THR A 89 6.65 63.85 -24.97
N TYR A 90 7.46 62.96 -24.39
CA TYR A 90 8.80 63.28 -23.90
C TYR A 90 9.77 63.58 -25.06
N TYR A 91 9.75 62.78 -26.13
CA TYR A 91 10.55 63.03 -27.33
C TYR A 91 10.18 64.35 -28.03
N LEU A 92 8.89 64.67 -28.14
CA LEU A 92 8.42 65.95 -28.69
C LEU A 92 8.86 67.17 -27.84
N TYR A 93 9.08 66.97 -26.54
CA TYR A 93 9.53 68.04 -25.63
C TYR A 93 11.05 68.29 -25.69
N ASN A 94 11.86 67.26 -25.93
CA ASN A 94 13.33 67.34 -25.82
C ASN A 94 14.11 67.47 -27.13
N ASP A 95 13.70 66.81 -28.23
CA ASP A 95 14.59 66.59 -29.39
C ASP A 95 14.27 67.43 -30.65
N GLY A 96 13.26 68.31 -30.58
CA GLY A 96 13.10 69.47 -31.48
C GLY A 96 12.95 69.22 -32.99
N GLN A 97 12.92 67.99 -33.51
CA GLN A 97 12.63 67.74 -34.92
C GLN A 97 11.11 67.62 -35.16
N MET A 98 10.46 68.78 -35.25
CA MET A 98 9.04 68.91 -35.56
C MET A 98 8.84 68.90 -37.09
N ILE A 99 8.28 67.84 -37.65
CA ILE A 99 7.92 67.78 -39.08
C ILE A 99 6.64 68.60 -39.32
N ASN A 100 5.64 68.49 -38.43
CA ASN A 100 4.42 69.30 -38.44
C ASN A 100 3.72 69.28 -37.06
N LEU A 101 3.80 70.41 -36.34
CA LEU A 101 3.37 70.55 -34.94
C LEU A 101 1.90 70.16 -34.68
N VAL A 102 1.03 70.39 -35.67
CA VAL A 102 -0.39 70.04 -35.58
C VAL A 102 -0.57 68.53 -35.72
N ALA A 103 0.13 67.89 -36.66
CA ALA A 103 0.01 66.45 -36.92
C ALA A 103 0.54 65.61 -35.74
N ASP A 104 1.65 66.04 -35.12
CA ASP A 104 2.29 65.31 -34.03
C ASP A 104 1.42 65.30 -32.75
N ILE A 105 0.72 66.41 -32.46
CA ILE A 105 -0.26 66.49 -31.36
C ILE A 105 -1.46 65.56 -31.61
N PHE A 106 -1.96 65.51 -32.86
CA PHE A 106 -3.07 64.62 -33.20
C PHE A 106 -2.72 63.13 -33.04
N ILE A 107 -1.48 62.73 -33.32
CA ILE A 107 -1.01 61.36 -33.14
C ILE A 107 -0.98 60.98 -31.66
N VAL A 108 -0.40 61.84 -30.81
CA VAL A 108 -0.34 61.61 -29.35
C VAL A 108 -1.74 61.50 -28.74
N VAL A 109 -2.64 62.43 -29.07
CA VAL A 109 -4.03 62.40 -28.61
C VAL A 109 -4.74 61.13 -29.10
N GLY A 110 -4.49 60.71 -30.34
CA GLY A 110 -5.00 59.47 -30.90
C GLY A 110 -4.58 58.22 -30.11
N VAL A 111 -3.31 58.13 -29.69
CA VAL A 111 -2.79 57.00 -28.89
C VAL A 111 -3.44 56.93 -27.51
N PHE A 112 -3.62 58.07 -26.83
CA PHE A 112 -4.33 58.11 -25.55
C PHE A 112 -5.82 57.74 -25.70
N LEU A 113 -6.48 58.19 -26.77
CA LEU A 113 -7.87 57.81 -27.06
C LEU A 113 -8.03 56.30 -27.29
N VAL A 114 -7.06 55.64 -27.94
CA VAL A 114 -7.04 54.17 -28.09
C VAL A 114 -6.92 53.48 -26.72
N GLY A 115 -6.04 53.99 -25.83
CA GLY A 115 -5.92 53.49 -24.46
C GLY A 115 -7.22 53.61 -23.66
N ILE A 116 -7.91 54.75 -23.74
CA ILE A 116 -9.22 54.98 -23.12
C ILE A 116 -10.29 54.06 -23.72
N GLY A 117 -10.28 53.85 -25.04
CA GLY A 117 -11.17 52.92 -25.73
C GLY A 117 -11.04 51.48 -25.22
N PHE A 118 -9.82 51.02 -24.97
CA PHE A 118 -9.57 49.70 -24.37
C PHE A 118 -10.05 49.60 -22.92
N ILE A 119 -9.94 50.67 -22.13
CA ILE A 119 -10.49 50.70 -20.75
C ILE A 119 -12.02 50.55 -20.79
N VAL A 120 -12.71 51.27 -21.68
CA VAL A 120 -14.17 51.17 -21.83
C VAL A 120 -14.58 49.76 -22.26
N LEU A 121 -13.86 49.14 -23.20
CA LEU A 121 -14.10 47.77 -23.65
C LEU A 121 -13.93 46.76 -22.50
N LEU A 122 -12.88 46.93 -21.69
CA LEU A 122 -12.59 46.07 -20.55
C LEU A 122 -13.71 46.16 -19.49
N VAL A 123 -14.10 47.38 -19.12
CA VAL A 123 -15.11 47.61 -18.06
C VAL A 123 -16.52 47.22 -18.53
N LYS A 124 -16.95 47.68 -19.70
CA LYS A 124 -18.35 47.47 -20.15
C LYS A 124 -18.62 46.10 -20.75
N ARG A 125 -17.63 45.47 -21.39
CA ARG A 125 -17.86 44.23 -22.16
C ARG A 125 -17.19 43.02 -21.52
N ILE A 126 -15.88 43.07 -21.27
CA ILE A 126 -15.14 41.89 -20.81
C ILE A 126 -15.42 41.57 -19.35
N ASN A 127 -15.42 42.56 -18.45
CA ASN A 127 -15.77 42.34 -17.05
C ASN A 127 -17.21 41.84 -16.90
N LEU A 128 -18.15 42.35 -17.70
CA LEU A 128 -19.55 41.92 -17.68
C LEU A 128 -19.71 40.48 -18.18
N ILE A 129 -19.04 40.10 -19.28
CA ILE A 129 -19.00 38.72 -19.78
C ILE A 129 -18.36 37.78 -18.74
N LEU A 130 -17.24 38.19 -18.13
CA LEU A 130 -16.59 37.39 -17.09
C LEU A 130 -17.47 37.21 -15.86
N LYS A 131 -18.23 38.23 -15.47
CA LYS A 131 -19.19 38.15 -14.36
C LYS A 131 -20.29 37.13 -14.68
N ALA A 132 -20.94 37.25 -15.85
CA ALA A 132 -21.98 36.31 -16.27
C ALA A 132 -21.48 34.87 -16.42
N LEU A 133 -20.25 34.68 -16.94
CA LEU A 133 -19.64 33.36 -17.05
C LEU A 133 -19.33 32.73 -15.67
N ARG A 134 -18.90 33.55 -14.70
CA ARG A 134 -18.66 33.09 -13.32
C ARG A 134 -19.97 32.75 -12.61
N GLU A 135 -21.00 33.58 -12.75
CA GLU A 135 -22.34 33.28 -12.19
C GLU A 135 -22.90 31.97 -12.77
N ASN A 136 -22.79 31.74 -14.09
CA ASN A 136 -23.18 30.48 -14.70
C ASN A 136 -22.31 29.29 -14.24
N TYR A 137 -21.01 29.50 -14.03
CA TYR A 137 -20.13 28.47 -13.48
C TYR A 137 -20.54 28.08 -12.05
N ASP A 138 -20.84 29.06 -11.19
CA ASP A 138 -21.27 28.85 -9.81
C ASP A 138 -22.63 28.12 -9.78
N GLU A 139 -23.57 28.51 -10.65
CA GLU A 139 -24.88 27.84 -10.78
C GLU A 139 -24.72 26.38 -11.23
N LEU A 140 -23.86 26.12 -12.22
CA LEU A 140 -23.55 24.77 -12.69
C LEU A 140 -22.88 23.93 -11.60
N GLN A 141 -21.98 24.53 -10.81
CA GLN A 141 -21.35 23.88 -9.65
C GLN A 141 -22.38 23.51 -8.58
N MET A 142 -23.30 24.43 -8.23
CA MET A 142 -24.37 24.13 -7.28
C MET A 142 -25.24 22.96 -7.75
N LYS A 143 -25.71 22.99 -9.01
CA LYS A 143 -26.50 21.89 -9.60
C LYS A 143 -25.72 20.58 -9.61
N HIS A 144 -24.41 20.63 -9.87
CA HIS A 144 -23.57 19.44 -9.85
C HIS A 144 -23.45 18.86 -8.43
N GLN A 145 -23.27 19.69 -7.40
CA GLN A 145 -23.23 19.24 -6.00
C GLN A 145 -24.56 18.65 -5.53
N GLU A 146 -25.69 19.27 -5.92
CA GLU A 146 -27.02 18.74 -5.62
C GLU A 146 -27.23 17.35 -6.24
N GLN A 147 -26.91 17.19 -7.53
CA GLN A 147 -27.02 15.89 -8.21
C GLN A 147 -26.08 14.85 -7.62
N LEU A 148 -24.87 15.24 -7.18
CA LEU A 148 -23.98 14.35 -6.46
C LEU A 148 -24.58 13.89 -5.13
N GLY A 149 -25.19 14.79 -4.35
CA GLY A 149 -25.88 14.43 -3.11
C GLY A 149 -26.95 13.37 -3.35
N ILE A 150 -27.79 13.56 -4.37
CA ILE A 150 -28.81 12.57 -4.78
C ILE A 150 -28.18 11.22 -5.15
N ALA A 151 -27.11 11.23 -5.96
CA ALA A 151 -26.44 9.98 -6.35
C ALA A 151 -25.81 9.24 -5.15
N TRP A 152 -25.26 9.98 -4.19
CA TRP A 152 -24.73 9.40 -2.95
C TRP A 152 -25.83 8.82 -2.07
N ASP A 153 -26.97 9.50 -1.94
CA ASP A 153 -28.11 9.01 -1.18
C ASP A 153 -28.73 7.76 -1.81
N GLN A 154 -28.85 7.73 -3.15
CA GLN A 154 -29.28 6.53 -3.89
C GLN A 154 -28.38 5.33 -3.59
N MET A 155 -27.06 5.51 -3.57
CA MET A 155 -26.09 4.42 -3.36
C MET A 155 -25.81 4.10 -1.89
N LYS A 156 -26.30 4.90 -0.95
CA LYS A 156 -25.98 4.80 0.48
C LYS A 156 -26.24 3.41 1.06
N THR A 157 -27.38 2.81 0.73
CA THR A 157 -27.76 1.48 1.25
C THR A 157 -26.79 0.40 0.77
N LEU A 158 -26.45 0.40 -0.51
CA LEU A 158 -25.48 -0.54 -1.08
C LEU A 158 -24.07 -0.32 -0.50
N ASN A 159 -23.64 0.93 -0.39
CA ASN A 159 -22.32 1.30 0.16
C ASN A 159 -22.13 0.85 1.62
N ASN A 160 -23.22 0.75 2.39
CA ASN A 160 -23.21 0.26 3.77
C ASN A 160 -23.20 -1.27 3.86
N LEU A 161 -23.63 -1.99 2.82
CA LEU A 161 -23.63 -3.46 2.81
C LEU A 161 -22.24 -4.06 2.66
N TYR A 162 -21.29 -3.35 2.05
CA TYR A 162 -19.93 -3.84 1.88
C TYR A 162 -19.25 -4.14 3.21
N ASP A 163 -18.60 -5.31 3.30
CA ASP A 163 -17.93 -5.81 4.50
C ASP A 163 -16.54 -6.38 4.16
N TRP A 164 -15.66 -6.44 5.17
CA TRP A 164 -14.30 -6.99 5.07
C TRP A 164 -14.28 -8.50 4.76
N GLY A 165 -15.30 -9.25 5.20
CA GLY A 165 -15.37 -10.71 5.02
C GLY A 165 -15.70 -11.16 3.58
N MET A 166 -16.24 -10.27 2.73
CA MET A 166 -16.77 -10.66 1.41
C MET A 166 -15.75 -11.36 0.49
N PRO A 167 -14.48 -10.91 0.37
CA PRO A 167 -13.52 -11.60 -0.49
C PRO A 167 -13.17 -13.01 0.02
N ALA A 168 -13.17 -13.20 1.35
CA ALA A 168 -12.92 -14.49 1.97
C ALA A 168 -14.10 -15.46 1.76
N GLU A 169 -15.34 -14.98 1.82
CA GLU A 169 -16.54 -15.77 1.49
C GLU A 169 -16.55 -16.20 0.02
N LEU A 170 -16.25 -15.28 -0.89
CA LEU A 170 -16.15 -15.56 -2.33
C LEU A 170 -15.04 -16.57 -2.65
N LEU A 171 -13.89 -16.47 -1.97
CA LEU A 171 -12.80 -17.45 -2.09
C LEU A 171 -13.27 -18.86 -1.67
N GLN A 172 -13.95 -18.98 -0.53
CA GLN A 172 -14.48 -20.25 -0.01
C GLN A 172 -15.57 -20.83 -0.91
N LYS A 173 -16.45 -19.98 -1.47
CA LYS A 173 -17.47 -20.40 -2.46
C LYS A 173 -16.82 -20.98 -3.72
N THR A 174 -15.68 -20.44 -4.16
CA THR A 174 -14.95 -20.95 -5.33
C THR A 174 -14.09 -22.18 -5.02
N ILE A 175 -13.42 -22.22 -3.87
CA ILE A 175 -12.51 -23.29 -3.46
C ILE A 175 -12.91 -23.81 -2.07
N PRO A 176 -13.87 -24.76 -2.00
CA PRO A 176 -14.41 -25.23 -0.72
C PRO A 176 -13.43 -25.99 0.18
N ILE A 177 -12.26 -26.40 -0.35
CA ILE A 177 -11.23 -27.07 0.46
C ILE A 177 -10.47 -26.08 1.36
N ILE A 178 -10.57 -24.77 1.08
CA ILE A 178 -9.98 -23.70 1.89
C ILE A 178 -11.11 -23.10 2.72
N THR A 179 -10.88 -22.99 4.03
CA THR A 179 -11.76 -22.27 4.97
C THR A 179 -11.00 -21.08 5.53
N MET A 180 -11.66 -19.93 5.61
CA MET A 180 -11.07 -18.69 6.13
C MET A 180 -11.71 -18.35 7.47
N ASP A 181 -10.91 -18.14 8.50
CA ASP A 181 -11.42 -17.74 9.80
C ASP A 181 -11.82 -16.25 9.76
N LYS A 182 -12.82 -15.82 10.55
CA LYS A 182 -13.23 -14.41 10.62
C LYS A 182 -12.09 -13.50 11.04
N TYR A 183 -11.34 -13.92 12.06
CA TYR A 183 -10.11 -13.32 12.57
C TYR A 183 -9.20 -14.44 13.10
N PHE A 184 -7.93 -14.12 13.38
CA PHE A 184 -6.99 -15.10 13.90
C PHE A 184 -7.25 -15.40 15.38
N ASN A 185 -7.94 -16.51 15.61
CA ASN A 185 -8.38 -16.92 16.94
C ASN A 185 -7.25 -17.63 17.75
N PRO A 186 -7.35 -17.62 19.09
CA PRO A 186 -6.34 -18.20 19.98
C PRO A 186 -6.18 -19.72 19.83
N LYS A 187 -7.25 -20.45 19.46
CA LYS A 187 -7.19 -21.91 19.23
C LYS A 187 -6.30 -22.25 18.04
N ARG A 188 -6.45 -21.49 16.95
CA ARG A 188 -5.65 -21.61 15.73
C ARG A 188 -4.20 -21.20 15.99
N TYR A 189 -3.98 -20.16 16.80
CA TYR A 189 -2.65 -19.76 17.22
C TYR A 189 -1.96 -20.86 18.05
N ASP A 190 -2.66 -21.42 19.04
CA ASP A 190 -2.12 -22.43 19.94
C ASP A 190 -1.70 -23.71 19.20
N ILE A 191 -2.48 -24.19 18.22
CA ILE A 191 -2.05 -25.32 17.40
C ILE A 191 -0.83 -24.96 16.55
N LEU A 192 -0.78 -23.78 15.94
CA LEU A 192 0.37 -23.35 15.12
C LEU A 192 1.64 -23.19 15.97
N HIS A 193 1.52 -22.59 17.14
CA HIS A 193 2.64 -22.33 18.04
C HIS A 193 3.09 -23.59 18.80
N THR A 194 2.17 -24.25 19.50
CA THR A 194 2.50 -25.38 20.40
C THR A 194 2.76 -26.68 19.66
N LYS A 195 2.03 -26.97 18.57
CA LYS A 195 2.18 -28.25 17.83
C LYS A 195 3.14 -28.13 16.65
N TYR A 196 3.13 -27.01 15.95
CA TYR A 196 3.88 -26.81 14.72
C TYR A 196 5.09 -25.88 14.87
N ASP A 197 5.39 -25.43 16.09
CA ASP A 197 6.55 -24.58 16.41
C ASP A 197 6.56 -23.23 15.67
N LEU A 198 5.38 -22.62 15.45
CA LEU A 198 5.29 -21.26 14.93
C LEU A 198 5.97 -20.28 15.92
N PRO A 199 6.97 -19.48 15.50
CA PRO A 199 7.60 -18.52 16.39
C PRO A 199 6.61 -17.48 16.94
N ASP A 200 6.81 -17.09 18.19
CA ASP A 200 6.05 -16.00 18.81
C ASP A 200 6.28 -14.66 18.10
N ASN A 201 5.30 -13.76 18.20
CA ASN A 201 5.37 -12.42 17.63
C ASN A 201 6.16 -11.42 18.51
N SER A 202 7.26 -11.85 19.11
CA SER A 202 8.00 -11.06 20.11
C SER A 202 9.10 -10.16 19.52
N ASP A 203 9.36 -10.25 18.21
CA ASP A 203 10.41 -9.47 17.55
C ASP A 203 10.03 -7.97 17.52
N GLY A 204 10.81 -7.15 18.22
CA GLY A 204 10.61 -5.71 18.36
C GLY A 204 10.94 -4.91 17.10
N ASP A 205 11.66 -5.48 16.14
CA ASP A 205 11.95 -4.85 14.84
C ASP A 205 10.84 -5.14 13.81
N THR A 206 9.76 -5.81 14.19
CA THR A 206 8.68 -6.13 13.27
C THR A 206 7.29 -5.90 13.84
N SER A 207 6.35 -5.51 12.98
CA SER A 207 4.95 -5.33 13.35
C SER A 207 4.03 -5.97 12.32
N VAL A 208 3.01 -6.70 12.77
CA VAL A 208 2.00 -7.30 11.89
C VAL A 208 0.98 -6.24 11.46
N LEU A 209 0.92 -5.93 10.17
CA LEU A 209 -0.02 -4.95 9.58
C LEU A 209 -1.38 -5.57 9.22
N PHE A 210 -1.35 -6.83 8.79
CA PHE A 210 -2.54 -7.61 8.43
C PHE A 210 -2.27 -9.07 8.72
N VAL A 211 -3.29 -9.79 9.18
CA VAL A 211 -3.24 -11.24 9.39
C VAL A 211 -4.58 -11.88 9.06
N GLN A 212 -4.56 -13.05 8.43
CA GLN A 212 -5.73 -13.84 8.06
C GLN A 212 -5.39 -15.31 8.24
N SER A 213 -6.06 -15.99 9.16
CA SER A 213 -5.91 -17.42 9.34
C SER A 213 -7.00 -18.21 8.62
N GLY A 214 -6.77 -19.52 8.53
CA GLY A 214 -7.73 -20.46 8.00
C GLY A 214 -7.19 -21.88 8.04
N GLU A 215 -7.83 -22.77 7.29
CA GLU A 215 -7.38 -24.14 7.10
C GLU A 215 -7.59 -24.67 5.69
N ILE A 216 -6.74 -25.62 5.30
CA ILE A 216 -6.91 -26.43 4.10
C ILE A 216 -7.07 -27.87 4.55
N LEU A 217 -8.30 -28.40 4.44
CA LEU A 217 -8.62 -29.77 4.86
C LEU A 217 -8.20 -30.06 6.32
N GLY A 218 -8.43 -29.09 7.21
CA GLY A 218 -8.06 -29.13 8.63
C GLY A 218 -6.63 -28.65 8.93
N ASN A 219 -5.73 -28.60 7.94
CA ASN A 219 -4.35 -28.13 8.16
C ASN A 219 -4.32 -26.60 8.27
N PRO A 220 -3.81 -26.02 9.37
CA PRO A 220 -3.91 -24.59 9.62
C PRO A 220 -2.92 -23.78 8.78
N PHE A 221 -3.32 -22.56 8.42
CA PHE A 221 -2.45 -21.58 7.77
C PHE A 221 -2.69 -20.16 8.28
N VAL A 222 -1.72 -19.29 8.00
CA VAL A 222 -1.79 -17.84 8.24
C VAL A 222 -1.19 -17.12 7.04
N ILE A 223 -1.96 -16.18 6.47
CA ILE A 223 -1.46 -15.15 5.56
C ILE A 223 -1.25 -13.89 6.38
N ALA A 224 -0.07 -13.28 6.29
CA ALA A 224 0.21 -12.05 7.02
C ALA A 224 1.00 -11.07 6.17
N LYS A 225 0.86 -9.78 6.49
CA LYS A 225 1.72 -8.69 6.04
C LYS A 225 2.40 -8.08 7.25
N ARG A 226 3.72 -7.92 7.18
CA ARG A 226 4.56 -7.45 8.28
C ARG A 226 5.41 -6.27 7.82
N ALA A 227 5.46 -5.21 8.60
CA ALA A 227 6.47 -4.17 8.50
C ALA A 227 7.73 -4.65 9.22
N ASN A 228 8.88 -4.51 8.57
CA ASN A 228 10.18 -4.88 9.12
C ASN A 228 11.07 -3.65 9.18
N HIS A 229 11.72 -3.45 10.32
CA HIS A 229 12.69 -2.39 10.57
C HIS A 229 14.10 -2.95 10.53
N TYR A 230 15.05 -2.16 10.02
CA TYR A 230 16.47 -2.40 10.21
C TYR A 230 17.24 -1.07 10.12
N MET A 231 18.41 -1.00 10.78
CA MET A 231 19.32 0.13 10.61
C MET A 231 20.14 -0.01 9.34
N GLY A 232 19.74 0.72 8.31
CA GLY A 232 20.49 0.90 7.07
C GLY A 232 21.61 1.94 7.20
N SER A 233 22.23 2.29 6.07
CA SER A 233 23.24 3.34 5.99
C SER A 233 22.85 4.34 4.90
N GLN A 234 22.93 5.64 5.19
CA GLN A 234 22.72 6.72 4.23
C GLN A 234 24.00 7.56 4.11
N THR A 235 24.42 7.84 2.88
CA THR A 235 25.49 8.78 2.58
C THR A 235 24.93 10.18 2.37
N TYR A 236 25.43 11.14 3.14
CA TYR A 236 25.10 12.55 3.08
C TYR A 236 26.22 13.31 2.38
N THR A 237 25.88 14.29 1.56
CA THR A 237 26.85 15.07 0.78
C THR A 237 26.76 16.54 1.14
N GLY A 238 27.90 17.15 1.43
CA GLY A 238 28.06 18.57 1.71
C GLY A 238 28.90 19.27 0.65
N TYR A 239 28.74 20.59 0.55
CA TYR A 239 29.40 21.42 -0.44
C TYR A 239 29.97 22.69 0.18
N LEU A 240 31.10 23.15 -0.34
CA LEU A 240 31.69 24.43 0.02
C LEU A 240 32.26 25.10 -1.24
N ASP A 241 31.76 26.29 -1.57
CA ASP A 241 32.28 27.07 -2.69
C ASP A 241 33.45 27.94 -2.22
N ILE A 242 34.62 27.73 -2.81
CA ILE A 242 35.85 28.50 -2.54
C ILE A 242 36.20 29.36 -3.75
N ALA A 243 36.89 30.47 -3.53
CA ALA A 243 37.39 31.35 -4.57
C ALA A 243 38.79 31.85 -4.24
N TRP A 244 39.70 31.81 -5.22
CA TRP A 244 41.07 32.31 -5.08
C TRP A 244 41.54 32.98 -6.38
N THR A 245 42.64 33.72 -6.31
CA THR A 245 43.25 34.38 -7.47
C THR A 245 44.58 33.71 -7.80
N GLU A 246 44.80 33.41 -9.07
CA GLU A 246 46.05 32.84 -9.57
C GLU A 246 46.68 33.76 -10.63
N ARG A 247 48.01 33.90 -10.60
CA ARG A 247 48.77 34.62 -11.62
C ARG A 247 49.14 33.66 -12.75
N VAL A 248 48.57 33.87 -13.92
CA VAL A 248 48.84 33.06 -15.12
C VAL A 248 49.74 33.86 -16.07
N ARG A 249 50.76 33.21 -16.61
CA ARG A 249 51.66 33.82 -17.60
C ARG A 249 51.04 33.68 -18.99
N ASN A 250 50.86 34.80 -19.66
CA ASN A 250 50.32 34.89 -21.01
C ASN A 250 51.41 34.52 -22.04
N SER A 251 51.01 34.21 -23.27
CA SER A 251 51.91 33.82 -24.37
C SER A 251 52.91 34.92 -24.78
N ASP A 252 52.65 36.17 -24.41
CA ASP A 252 53.52 37.34 -24.61
C ASP A 252 54.55 37.55 -23.48
N GLY A 253 54.53 36.69 -22.46
CA GLY A 253 55.43 36.78 -21.30
C GLY A 253 54.93 37.67 -20.15
N SER A 254 53.77 38.34 -20.29
CA SER A 254 53.12 39.14 -19.23
C SER A 254 52.34 38.26 -18.24
N TYR A 255 52.03 38.78 -17.04
CA TYR A 255 51.21 38.08 -16.05
C TYR A 255 49.79 38.66 -16.00
N SER A 256 48.78 37.80 -16.10
CA SER A 256 47.38 38.14 -15.84
C SER A 256 46.92 37.54 -14.50
N THR A 257 46.10 38.27 -13.74
CA THR A 257 45.48 37.76 -12.52
C THR A 257 44.08 37.25 -12.85
N ILE A 258 43.83 35.97 -12.65
CA ILE A 258 42.55 35.34 -12.95
C ILE A 258 41.89 34.90 -11.64
N ARG A 259 40.62 35.24 -11.45
CA ARG A 259 39.80 34.71 -10.35
C ARG A 259 39.33 33.30 -10.71
N ARG A 260 39.63 32.34 -9.85
CA ARG A 260 39.14 30.96 -9.92
C ARG A 260 38.07 30.75 -8.84
N THR A 261 37.13 29.87 -9.13
CA THR A 261 36.14 29.39 -8.17
C THR A 261 36.08 27.87 -8.27
N GLN A 262 35.87 27.18 -7.15
CA GLN A 262 35.72 25.74 -7.11
C GLN A 262 34.68 25.36 -6.07
N ARG A 263 33.85 24.37 -6.40
CA ARG A 263 32.97 23.70 -5.45
C ARG A 263 33.65 22.46 -4.88
N LEU A 264 33.98 22.47 -3.60
CA LEU A 264 34.43 21.30 -2.88
C LEU A 264 33.23 20.44 -2.48
N THR A 265 33.40 19.13 -2.55
CA THR A 265 32.36 18.15 -2.21
C THR A 265 32.91 17.17 -1.18
N ALA A 266 32.17 16.93 -0.11
CA ALA A 266 32.49 15.93 0.90
C ALA A 266 31.28 15.04 1.17
N SER A 267 31.49 13.83 1.69
CA SER A 267 30.40 12.95 2.08
C SER A 267 30.69 12.19 3.37
N VAL A 268 29.65 11.92 4.15
CA VAL A 268 29.70 11.09 5.36
C VAL A 268 28.63 10.02 5.28
N THR A 269 28.92 8.81 5.72
CA THR A 269 27.94 7.71 5.77
C THR A 269 27.52 7.48 7.21
N LYS A 270 26.21 7.55 7.47
CA LYS A 270 25.62 7.49 8.81
C LYS A 270 24.46 6.48 8.84
N PRO A 271 24.20 5.86 9.99
CA PRO A 271 23.14 4.88 10.10
C PRO A 271 21.76 5.57 9.98
N LYS A 272 20.80 4.94 9.31
CA LYS A 272 19.43 5.45 9.13
C LYS A 272 18.40 4.32 9.26
N PRO A 273 17.31 4.51 10.02
CA PRO A 273 16.22 3.54 10.09
C PRO A 273 15.58 3.36 8.73
N ALA A 274 15.43 2.11 8.32
CA ALA A 274 14.82 1.71 7.07
C ALA A 274 13.70 0.70 7.35
N TYR A 275 12.65 0.76 6.53
CA TYR A 275 11.45 -0.04 6.70
C TYR A 275 11.09 -0.71 5.39
N PHE A 276 10.62 -1.94 5.45
CA PHE A 276 10.03 -2.61 4.30
C PHE A 276 8.92 -3.57 4.70
N ASP A 277 7.92 -3.67 3.84
CA ASP A 277 6.81 -4.59 4.01
C ASP A 277 7.14 -5.95 3.39
N ASN A 278 6.72 -7.01 4.06
CA ASN A 278 6.77 -8.36 3.54
C ASN A 278 5.46 -9.11 3.85
N SER A 279 4.87 -9.70 2.83
CA SER A 279 3.64 -10.48 2.86
C SER A 279 3.97 -11.93 2.56
N PHE A 280 3.44 -12.82 3.37
CA PHE A 280 3.81 -14.24 3.33
C PHE A 280 2.65 -15.13 3.77
N LEU A 281 2.75 -16.39 3.38
CA LEU A 281 1.89 -17.48 3.81
C LEU A 281 2.71 -18.45 4.65
N ILE A 282 2.20 -18.79 5.83
CA ILE A 282 2.67 -19.92 6.64
C ILE A 282 1.61 -21.01 6.57
N TYR A 283 2.00 -22.20 6.15
CA TYR A 283 1.15 -23.39 6.08
C TYR A 283 1.76 -24.52 6.90
N ALA A 284 1.00 -25.06 7.85
CA ALA A 284 1.45 -26.15 8.70
C ALA A 284 0.91 -27.49 8.20
N ASN A 285 1.77 -28.50 8.10
CA ASN A 285 1.39 -29.86 7.73
C ASN A 285 2.40 -30.87 8.29
N GLU A 286 1.90 -31.99 8.81
CA GLU A 286 2.72 -33.03 9.43
C GLU A 286 3.55 -33.85 8.43
N ALA A 287 3.28 -33.72 7.13
CA ALA A 287 4.03 -34.42 6.10
C ALA A 287 5.50 -33.94 6.05
N ALA A 288 6.41 -34.92 6.00
CA ALA A 288 7.86 -34.72 6.03
C ALA A 288 8.31 -33.86 7.24
N PRO A 289 8.16 -34.39 8.47
CA PRO A 289 8.34 -33.61 9.69
C PRO A 289 9.80 -33.27 10.00
N ASP A 290 10.78 -34.01 9.48
CA ASP A 290 12.21 -33.79 9.77
C ASP A 290 12.91 -32.97 8.67
N LEU A 291 12.18 -32.64 7.61
CA LEU A 291 12.70 -31.98 6.44
C LEU A 291 12.82 -30.46 6.64
N LYS A 292 14.00 -29.95 6.33
CA LYS A 292 14.31 -28.54 6.15
C LYS A 292 14.87 -28.33 4.76
N PHE A 293 14.45 -27.27 4.09
CA PHE A 293 15.09 -26.75 2.89
C PHE A 293 14.69 -25.28 2.68
N SER A 294 15.49 -24.56 1.90
CA SER A 294 15.11 -23.24 1.41
C SER A 294 15.31 -23.15 -0.10
N ARG A 295 14.36 -22.46 -0.73
CA ARG A 295 14.41 -22.06 -2.14
C ARG A 295 14.31 -20.55 -2.20
N LYS A 296 15.12 -19.96 -3.08
CA LYS A 296 14.99 -18.57 -3.51
C LYS A 296 14.56 -18.49 -4.97
N GLY A 297 13.57 -17.66 -5.28
CA GLY A 297 13.14 -17.36 -6.63
C GLY A 297 14.25 -16.72 -7.44
N LYS A 298 14.48 -17.20 -8.66
CA LYS A 298 15.49 -16.70 -9.61
C LYS A 298 14.91 -15.73 -10.64
N LYS A 299 13.61 -15.42 -10.55
CA LYS A 299 12.89 -14.51 -11.46
C LYS A 299 13.03 -14.93 -12.94
N LEU A 300 12.89 -16.22 -13.21
CA LEU A 300 13.08 -16.80 -14.55
C LEU A 300 12.15 -16.21 -15.62
N GLN A 301 11.02 -15.64 -15.25
CA GLN A 301 10.11 -14.89 -16.14
C GLN A 301 10.78 -13.68 -16.82
N LYS A 302 11.93 -13.21 -16.30
CA LYS A 302 12.73 -12.13 -16.91
C LYS A 302 13.78 -12.63 -17.90
N LEU A 303 13.98 -13.94 -18.00
CA LEU A 303 15.00 -14.56 -18.85
C LEU A 303 14.36 -15.21 -20.09
N SER A 304 15.10 -15.26 -21.19
CA SER A 304 14.69 -16.01 -22.37
C SER A 304 14.81 -17.53 -22.16
N GLU A 305 14.01 -18.32 -22.90
CA GLU A 305 14.06 -19.79 -22.81
C GLU A 305 15.46 -20.37 -23.08
N LYS A 306 16.22 -19.72 -23.98
CA LYS A 306 17.60 -20.10 -24.28
C LYS A 306 18.51 -19.92 -23.07
N GLU A 307 18.41 -18.79 -22.37
CA GLU A 307 19.20 -18.50 -21.16
C GLU A 307 18.83 -19.43 -20.01
N VAL A 308 17.53 -19.73 -19.84
CA VAL A 308 17.06 -20.71 -18.86
C VAL A 308 17.67 -22.09 -19.16
N SER A 309 17.62 -22.55 -20.41
CA SER A 309 18.18 -23.86 -20.79
C SER A 309 19.70 -23.96 -20.57
N GLN A 310 20.45 -22.88 -20.85
CA GLN A 310 21.89 -22.85 -20.62
C GLN A 310 22.23 -22.86 -19.13
N THR A 311 21.48 -22.09 -18.34
CA THR A 311 21.61 -22.07 -16.88
C THR A 311 21.32 -23.45 -16.30
N VAL A 312 20.27 -24.13 -16.77
CA VAL A 312 19.94 -25.50 -16.35
C VAL A 312 21.08 -26.47 -16.62
N LYS A 313 21.66 -26.46 -17.82
CA LYS A 313 22.81 -27.32 -18.17
C LYS A 313 24.04 -27.05 -17.30
N LYS A 314 24.35 -25.78 -17.03
CA LYS A 314 25.52 -25.38 -16.24
C LYS A 314 25.37 -25.76 -14.77
N GLU A 315 24.20 -25.48 -14.19
CA GLU A 315 23.93 -25.72 -12.77
C GLU A 315 23.68 -27.21 -12.49
N SER A 316 23.08 -27.98 -13.41
CA SER A 316 22.96 -29.45 -13.27
C SER A 316 24.34 -30.10 -13.06
N ARG A 317 25.33 -29.75 -13.88
CA ARG A 317 26.72 -30.24 -13.72
C ARG A 317 27.33 -29.89 -12.36
N LYS A 318 26.98 -28.74 -11.77
CA LYS A 318 27.45 -28.36 -10.44
C LYS A 318 26.75 -29.18 -9.34
N LEU A 319 25.45 -29.45 -9.49
CA LEU A 319 24.69 -30.27 -8.57
C LEU A 319 25.17 -31.73 -8.57
N GLN A 320 25.45 -32.30 -9.74
CA GLN A 320 26.07 -33.63 -9.86
C GLN A 320 27.41 -33.68 -9.11
N LYS A 321 28.31 -32.70 -9.32
CA LYS A 321 29.56 -32.60 -8.56
C LYS A 321 29.34 -32.43 -7.06
N LYS A 322 28.29 -31.73 -6.64
CA LYS A 322 27.92 -31.59 -5.22
C LYS A 322 27.47 -32.93 -4.64
N ALA A 323 26.64 -33.68 -5.36
CA ALA A 323 26.20 -35.02 -4.97
C ALA A 323 27.38 -36.00 -4.85
N GLU A 324 28.28 -36.04 -5.84
CA GLU A 324 29.50 -36.86 -5.77
C GLU A 324 30.36 -36.52 -4.54
N LYS A 325 30.53 -35.22 -4.25
CA LYS A 325 31.28 -34.77 -3.07
C LYS A 325 30.57 -35.11 -1.76
N ALA A 326 29.24 -35.05 -1.72
CA ALA A 326 28.46 -35.41 -0.54
C ALA A 326 28.63 -36.90 -0.23
N VAL A 327 28.47 -37.77 -1.23
CA VAL A 327 28.69 -39.22 -1.08
C VAL A 327 30.10 -39.52 -0.57
N ARG A 328 31.14 -38.87 -1.14
CA ARG A 328 32.54 -39.04 -0.69
C ARG A 328 32.79 -38.60 0.75
N LYS A 329 32.02 -37.64 1.26
CA LYS A 329 32.14 -37.12 2.63
C LYS A 329 31.17 -37.78 3.62
N GLY A 330 30.46 -38.83 3.21
CA GLY A 330 29.45 -39.49 4.04
C GLY A 330 28.16 -38.70 4.24
N GLY A 331 27.89 -37.70 3.39
CA GLY A 331 26.65 -36.94 3.37
C GLY A 331 25.53 -37.62 2.57
N SER A 332 24.29 -37.17 2.76
CA SER A 332 23.06 -37.80 2.25
C SER A 332 22.44 -37.14 1.00
N PHE A 333 23.03 -36.05 0.50
CA PHE A 333 22.48 -35.32 -0.66
C PHE A 333 22.61 -36.12 -1.95
N THR A 334 21.50 -36.33 -2.66
CA THR A 334 21.46 -36.99 -3.97
C THR A 334 20.54 -36.22 -4.92
N THR A 335 20.80 -36.25 -6.22
CA THR A 335 19.96 -35.55 -7.21
C THR A 335 18.65 -36.29 -7.48
N MET A 336 17.57 -35.56 -7.67
CA MET A 336 16.27 -36.07 -8.11
C MET A 336 16.36 -36.68 -9.51
N THR A 337 15.36 -37.49 -9.87
CA THR A 337 15.29 -38.10 -11.22
C THR A 337 15.14 -37.04 -12.31
N ASP A 338 14.41 -35.95 -12.04
CA ASP A 338 14.36 -34.78 -12.92
C ASP A 338 15.40 -33.75 -12.48
N GLU A 339 16.52 -33.70 -13.20
CA GLU A 339 17.58 -32.71 -12.97
C GLU A 339 17.10 -31.28 -13.18
N SER A 340 16.11 -31.07 -14.05
CA SER A 340 15.55 -29.74 -14.30
C SER A 340 14.84 -29.22 -13.05
N PHE A 341 14.11 -30.10 -12.34
CA PHE A 341 13.47 -29.73 -11.08
C PHE A 341 14.51 -29.28 -10.05
N ASP A 342 15.55 -30.08 -9.82
CA ASP A 342 16.58 -29.77 -8.82
C ASP A 342 17.26 -28.41 -9.07
N VAL A 343 17.51 -28.07 -10.35
CA VAL A 343 18.11 -26.78 -10.70
C VAL A 343 17.13 -25.62 -10.56
N LEU A 344 15.90 -25.78 -11.06
CA LEU A 344 14.90 -24.71 -11.11
C LEU A 344 14.33 -24.42 -9.72
N PHE A 345 13.99 -25.47 -8.97
CA PHE A 345 13.52 -25.36 -7.59
C PHE A 345 14.66 -24.97 -6.64
N GLY A 346 15.88 -25.46 -6.86
CA GLY A 346 17.07 -24.91 -6.19
C GLY A 346 17.19 -25.18 -4.68
N ALA A 347 16.44 -26.15 -4.13
CA ALA A 347 16.49 -26.57 -2.72
C ALA A 347 17.72 -27.44 -2.41
N THR A 348 18.92 -26.86 -2.55
CA THR A 348 20.18 -27.61 -2.43
C THR A 348 20.70 -27.75 -1.00
N ASP A 349 20.10 -27.03 -0.05
CA ASP A 349 20.42 -27.01 1.39
C ASP A 349 19.56 -28.00 2.20
N ARG A 350 18.83 -28.90 1.51
CA ARG A 350 17.97 -29.90 2.13
C ARG A 350 18.72 -30.85 3.08
N ASN A 351 18.13 -31.14 4.23
CA ASN A 351 18.74 -32.00 5.26
C ASN A 351 18.25 -33.48 5.24
N HIS A 352 17.10 -33.78 4.63
CA HIS A 352 16.47 -35.11 4.67
C HIS A 352 15.97 -35.58 3.30
N GLU A 353 16.81 -36.33 2.58
CA GLU A 353 16.56 -36.72 1.17
C GLU A 353 15.30 -37.59 0.96
N VAL A 354 15.06 -38.57 1.83
CA VAL A 354 13.89 -39.47 1.71
C VAL A 354 12.58 -38.70 1.82
N GLN A 355 12.45 -37.84 2.83
CA GLN A 355 11.28 -37.00 3.02
C GLN A 355 11.12 -35.94 1.92
N PHE A 356 12.23 -35.41 1.40
CA PHE A 356 12.20 -34.50 0.25
C PHE A 356 11.60 -35.18 -0.99
N ARG A 357 12.02 -36.42 -1.28
CA ARG A 357 11.47 -37.23 -2.37
C ARG A 357 10.01 -37.63 -2.16
N MET A 358 9.61 -37.85 -0.91
CA MET A 358 8.23 -38.16 -0.54
C MET A 358 7.29 -36.98 -0.85
N LEU A 359 7.70 -35.74 -0.54
CA LEU A 359 6.92 -34.54 -0.90
C LEU A 359 6.92 -34.29 -2.41
N PHE A 360 8.12 -34.27 -3.01
CA PHE A 360 8.29 -33.93 -4.42
C PHE A 360 8.21 -35.18 -5.30
N THR A 361 7.02 -35.79 -5.33
CA THR A 361 6.68 -36.85 -6.29
C THR A 361 6.84 -36.37 -7.75
N PRO A 362 6.90 -37.26 -8.75
CA PRO A 362 7.00 -36.85 -10.16
C PRO A 362 5.91 -35.85 -10.58
N LEU A 363 4.69 -36.00 -10.06
CA LEU A 363 3.60 -35.05 -10.27
C LEU A 363 3.94 -33.68 -9.66
N ALA A 364 4.34 -33.65 -8.37
CA ALA A 364 4.68 -32.41 -7.69
C ALA A 364 5.85 -31.67 -8.36
N GLN A 365 6.88 -32.39 -8.81
CA GLN A 365 8.00 -31.82 -9.55
C GLN A 365 7.54 -31.15 -10.84
N ARG A 366 6.70 -31.84 -11.63
CA ARG A 366 6.13 -31.29 -12.88
C ARG A 366 5.32 -30.03 -12.61
N GLN A 367 4.42 -30.06 -11.63
CA GLN A 367 3.56 -28.91 -11.34
C GLN A 367 4.34 -27.73 -10.77
N MET A 368 5.34 -27.98 -9.93
CA MET A 368 6.23 -26.93 -9.44
C MET A 368 7.02 -26.30 -10.58
N ILE A 369 7.55 -27.08 -11.53
CA ILE A 369 8.20 -26.55 -12.74
C ILE A 369 7.21 -25.72 -13.58
N ASN A 370 5.96 -26.18 -13.73
CA ASN A 370 4.93 -25.43 -14.45
C ASN A 370 4.72 -24.06 -13.79
N ILE A 371 4.61 -24.00 -12.45
CA ILE A 371 4.44 -22.74 -11.70
C ILE A 371 5.64 -21.82 -11.93
N ILE A 372 6.85 -22.35 -11.79
CA ILE A 372 8.11 -21.59 -11.95
C ILE A 372 8.24 -21.00 -13.35
N ARG A 373 7.87 -21.76 -14.37
CA ARG A 373 8.06 -21.38 -15.77
C ARG A 373 6.89 -20.58 -16.35
N ASP A 374 5.78 -20.49 -15.64
CA ASP A 374 4.62 -19.78 -16.14
C ASP A 374 4.86 -18.26 -16.19
N ASN A 375 4.49 -17.65 -17.32
CA ASN A 375 4.59 -16.23 -17.55
C ASN A 375 3.30 -15.62 -18.11
N LYS A 376 2.22 -16.41 -18.19
CA LYS A 376 0.94 -15.99 -18.78
C LYS A 376 -0.18 -15.95 -17.76
N ILE A 377 -0.34 -17.01 -16.97
CA ILE A 377 -1.54 -17.21 -16.16
C ILE A 377 -1.32 -16.64 -14.75
N GLY A 378 -0.32 -17.14 -14.04
CA GLY A 378 0.16 -16.74 -12.72
C GLY A 378 1.32 -15.75 -12.78
N PHE A 379 2.24 -15.85 -11.81
CA PHE A 379 3.32 -14.88 -11.58
C PHE A 379 4.74 -15.43 -11.81
N GLY A 380 4.86 -16.73 -12.09
CA GLY A 380 6.12 -17.39 -12.43
C GLY A 380 7.01 -17.70 -11.23
N ASP A 381 8.33 -17.54 -11.42
CA ASP A 381 9.34 -17.75 -10.38
C ASP A 381 9.50 -16.52 -9.48
N ASP A 382 8.41 -16.13 -8.83
CA ASP A 382 8.31 -14.91 -8.02
C ASP A 382 8.17 -15.17 -6.51
N PHE A 383 8.45 -16.39 -6.05
CA PHE A 383 8.30 -16.77 -4.65
C PHE A 383 9.51 -17.51 -4.10
N ASP A 384 9.79 -17.26 -2.82
CA ASP A 384 10.66 -18.10 -2.02
C ASP A 384 9.84 -19.16 -1.28
N PHE A 385 10.43 -20.33 -1.05
CA PHE A 385 9.81 -21.42 -0.31
C PHE A 385 10.80 -21.95 0.72
N VAL A 386 10.49 -21.73 1.98
CA VAL A 386 11.21 -22.28 3.12
C VAL A 386 10.35 -23.35 3.79
N LYS A 387 10.86 -24.57 3.91
CA LYS A 387 10.29 -25.58 4.81
C LYS A 387 11.18 -25.71 6.03
N SER A 388 10.58 -25.60 7.21
CA SER A 388 11.23 -25.88 8.48
C SER A 388 10.37 -26.88 9.24
N TYR A 389 10.73 -28.16 9.16
CA TYR A 389 9.96 -29.24 9.76
C TYR A 389 8.52 -29.26 9.22
N MET A 390 7.52 -29.15 10.09
CA MET A 390 6.10 -29.16 9.70
C MET A 390 5.60 -27.80 9.17
N LEU A 391 6.39 -26.73 9.25
CA LEU A 391 6.01 -25.41 8.74
C LEU A 391 6.54 -25.15 7.33
N ASN A 392 5.69 -24.55 6.51
CA ASN A 392 6.00 -24.13 5.15
C ASN A 392 5.76 -22.63 5.04
N GLY A 393 6.83 -21.85 4.85
CA GLY A 393 6.77 -20.43 4.55
C GLY A 393 6.88 -20.19 3.04
N ILE A 394 5.87 -19.55 2.46
CA ILE A 394 5.88 -19.05 1.09
C ILE A 394 5.96 -17.53 1.13
N PHE A 395 6.95 -16.95 0.46
CA PHE A 395 7.18 -15.50 0.41
C PHE A 395 7.08 -15.02 -1.05
N PRO A 396 5.87 -14.76 -1.55
CA PRO A 396 5.64 -14.33 -2.93
C PRO A 396 5.80 -12.82 -3.10
N GLU A 397 6.52 -12.39 -4.14
CA GLU A 397 6.70 -10.97 -4.46
C GLU A 397 5.41 -10.29 -4.93
N HIS A 398 4.51 -11.02 -5.61
CA HIS A 398 3.24 -10.45 -6.05
C HIS A 398 2.32 -10.04 -4.88
N LEU A 399 2.37 -10.76 -3.76
CA LEU A 399 1.53 -10.49 -2.60
C LEU A 399 1.91 -9.18 -1.90
N ASN A 400 3.19 -8.80 -1.94
CA ASN A 400 3.66 -7.50 -1.42
C ASN A 400 3.03 -6.29 -2.14
N LYS A 401 2.64 -6.47 -3.40
CA LYS A 401 1.96 -5.44 -4.21
C LYS A 401 0.45 -5.61 -4.21
N ALA A 402 -0.04 -6.77 -3.81
CA ALA A 402 -1.46 -7.05 -3.73
C ALA A 402 -2.05 -6.37 -2.50
N ASP A 403 -3.25 -5.85 -2.67
CA ASP A 403 -4.02 -5.28 -1.57
C ASP A 403 -4.83 -6.38 -0.89
N ILE A 404 -4.22 -6.99 0.12
CA ILE A 404 -4.80 -8.10 0.89
C ILE A 404 -5.63 -7.65 2.08
N ASP A 405 -5.65 -6.34 2.38
CA ASP A 405 -6.34 -5.81 3.56
C ASP A 405 -7.86 -5.97 3.43
N THR A 406 -8.41 -5.94 2.21
CA THR A 406 -9.85 -6.11 1.88
C THR A 406 -10.77 -4.98 2.33
N ASN A 407 -10.23 -3.76 2.46
CA ASN A 407 -11.00 -2.59 2.91
C ASN A 407 -12.26 -2.33 2.04
N PRO A 408 -13.48 -2.37 2.62
CA PRO A 408 -14.75 -2.22 1.89
C PRO A 408 -14.98 -0.81 1.33
N ASN A 409 -14.29 0.22 1.87
CA ASN A 409 -14.40 1.59 1.37
C ASN A 409 -13.98 1.73 -0.10
N ARG A 410 -13.24 0.75 -0.66
CA ARG A 410 -12.87 0.74 -2.08
C ARG A 410 -14.07 0.61 -3.02
N TYR A 411 -15.13 -0.05 -2.58
CA TYR A 411 -16.30 -0.33 -3.41
C TYR A 411 -17.30 0.83 -3.40
N VAL A 412 -17.12 1.77 -2.46
CA VAL A 412 -18.01 2.90 -2.23
C VAL A 412 -17.90 3.87 -3.41
N SER A 413 -18.99 4.01 -4.16
CA SER A 413 -19.12 4.99 -5.25
C SER A 413 -20.57 5.50 -5.30
N TYR A 414 -20.76 6.62 -5.99
CA TYR A 414 -22.08 7.16 -6.35
C TYR A 414 -22.60 6.59 -7.69
N ASP A 415 -21.74 5.95 -8.50
CA ASP A 415 -22.09 5.31 -9.78
C ASP A 415 -22.13 3.79 -9.61
N LEU A 416 -23.32 3.20 -9.79
CA LEU A 416 -23.53 1.75 -9.64
C LEU A 416 -22.67 0.94 -10.61
N ALA A 417 -22.53 1.41 -11.86
CA ALA A 417 -21.74 0.70 -12.87
C ALA A 417 -20.24 0.74 -12.56
N GLU A 418 -19.77 1.86 -11.98
CA GLU A 418 -18.40 1.97 -11.48
C GLU A 418 -18.18 1.03 -10.28
N SER A 419 -19.08 1.04 -9.30
CA SER A 419 -19.03 0.16 -8.13
C SER A 419 -18.99 -1.32 -8.54
N ARG A 420 -19.87 -1.74 -9.48
CA ARG A 420 -19.89 -3.08 -10.08
C ARG A 420 -18.55 -3.44 -10.71
N LYS A 421 -17.94 -2.53 -11.47
CA LYS A 421 -16.63 -2.74 -12.10
C LYS A 421 -15.51 -2.86 -11.07
N ILE A 422 -15.49 -2.00 -10.06
CA ILE A 422 -14.46 -2.02 -9.00
C ILE A 422 -14.57 -3.32 -8.20
N PHE A 423 -15.78 -3.70 -7.79
CA PHE A 423 -16.03 -4.94 -7.04
C PHE A 423 -15.56 -6.17 -7.81
N ASN A 424 -15.94 -6.29 -9.09
CA ASN A 424 -15.53 -7.40 -9.94
C ASN A 424 -14.01 -7.44 -10.16
N ASN A 425 -13.39 -6.31 -10.51
CA ASN A 425 -11.95 -6.27 -10.80
C ASN A 425 -11.11 -6.58 -9.56
N TYR A 426 -11.49 -6.03 -8.41
CA TYR A 426 -10.76 -6.23 -7.17
C TYR A 426 -10.85 -7.67 -6.70
N ASN A 427 -12.05 -8.25 -6.57
CA ASN A 427 -12.21 -9.62 -6.07
C ASN A 427 -11.54 -10.66 -6.98
N ASN A 428 -11.64 -10.50 -8.31
CA ASN A 428 -10.91 -11.37 -9.25
C ASN A 428 -9.37 -11.23 -9.13
N SER A 429 -8.88 -10.01 -8.90
CA SER A 429 -7.43 -9.78 -8.68
C SER A 429 -6.96 -10.32 -7.34
N TYR A 430 -7.77 -10.16 -6.28
CA TYR A 430 -7.54 -10.72 -4.95
C TYR A 430 -7.48 -12.25 -5.03
N PHE A 431 -8.47 -12.89 -5.64
CA PHE A 431 -8.51 -14.33 -5.85
C PHE A 431 -7.28 -14.84 -6.59
N LYS A 432 -6.89 -14.17 -7.68
CA LYS A 432 -5.66 -14.52 -8.42
C LYS A 432 -4.44 -14.50 -7.49
N SER A 433 -4.23 -13.42 -6.76
CA SER A 433 -3.07 -13.25 -5.86
C SER A 433 -3.05 -14.30 -4.75
N ILE A 434 -4.19 -14.54 -4.09
CA ILE A 434 -4.28 -15.52 -3.00
C ILE A 434 -4.12 -16.95 -3.54
N TYR A 435 -4.76 -17.28 -4.65
CA TYR A 435 -4.64 -18.60 -5.28
C TYR A 435 -3.19 -18.95 -5.62
N PHE A 436 -2.47 -18.03 -6.27
CA PHE A 436 -1.07 -18.27 -6.64
C PHE A 436 -0.10 -18.22 -5.45
N THR A 437 -0.50 -17.61 -4.33
CA THR A 437 0.21 -17.77 -3.05
C THR A 437 0.10 -19.20 -2.52
N PHE A 438 -1.07 -19.85 -2.68
CA PHE A 438 -1.28 -21.25 -2.29
C PHE A 438 -0.77 -22.27 -3.32
N ALA A 439 -0.63 -21.89 -4.60
CA ALA A 439 -0.29 -22.81 -5.69
C ALA A 439 0.97 -23.67 -5.42
N PRO A 440 2.07 -23.18 -4.82
CA PRO A 440 3.22 -24.01 -4.47
C PRO A 440 2.91 -25.13 -3.46
N ILE A 441 1.98 -24.87 -2.54
CA ILE A 441 1.52 -25.83 -1.52
C ILE A 441 0.54 -26.83 -2.16
N LEU A 442 -0.41 -26.33 -2.95
CA LEU A 442 -1.37 -27.15 -3.69
C LEU A 442 -0.68 -28.08 -4.70
N ALA A 443 0.43 -27.66 -5.29
CA ALA A 443 1.23 -28.48 -6.20
C ALA A 443 1.82 -29.75 -5.55
N ILE A 444 1.82 -29.85 -4.21
CA ILE A 444 2.34 -31.00 -3.46
C ILE A 444 1.14 -31.87 -3.04
N PRO A 445 0.91 -33.04 -3.70
CA PRO A 445 -0.26 -33.88 -3.42
C PRO A 445 -0.33 -34.35 -1.96
N LEU A 446 0.83 -34.63 -1.35
CA LEU A 446 0.88 -35.13 0.02
C LEU A 446 0.29 -34.13 1.04
N TYR A 447 0.40 -32.82 0.79
CA TYR A 447 -0.20 -31.81 1.67
C TYR A 447 -1.73 -31.79 1.63
N GLN A 448 -2.32 -32.19 0.51
CA GLN A 448 -3.77 -32.29 0.38
C GLN A 448 -4.30 -33.63 0.92
N GLN A 449 -3.50 -34.69 0.83
CA GLN A 449 -3.88 -36.03 1.26
C GLN A 449 -3.68 -36.26 2.77
N HIS A 450 -2.71 -35.57 3.37
CA HIS A 450 -2.37 -35.72 4.78
C HIS A 450 -3.23 -34.79 5.65
N LYS A 451 -4.25 -35.36 6.29
CA LYS A 451 -5.02 -34.66 7.33
C LYS A 451 -4.18 -34.52 8.61
N PRO A 452 -4.36 -33.45 9.39
CA PRO A 452 -3.67 -33.32 10.66
C PRO A 452 -4.19 -34.36 11.65
N ARG A 453 -3.34 -34.83 12.56
CA ARG A 453 -3.78 -35.61 13.72
C ARG A 453 -4.59 -34.72 14.67
N GLU A 454 -5.50 -35.34 15.41
CA GLU A 454 -6.27 -34.65 16.45
C GLU A 454 -5.35 -33.89 17.41
N TYR A 455 -5.79 -32.69 17.78
CA TYR A 455 -5.11 -31.83 18.73
C TYR A 455 -6.03 -31.57 19.91
N ILE A 456 -5.51 -31.77 21.12
CA ILE A 456 -6.25 -31.52 22.35
C ILE A 456 -6.09 -30.03 22.67
N TYR A 457 -7.13 -29.27 22.40
CA TYR A 457 -7.18 -27.85 22.72
C TYR A 457 -7.26 -27.63 24.23
N LYS A 458 -6.78 -26.47 24.69
CA LYS A 458 -6.96 -26.04 26.08
C LYS A 458 -8.44 -25.73 26.33
N ASP A 459 -8.90 -26.03 27.54
CA ASP A 459 -10.26 -25.72 27.97
C ASP A 459 -10.52 -24.20 28.04
N TRP A 460 -9.46 -23.43 28.30
CA TRP A 460 -9.50 -21.97 28.40
C TRP A 460 -8.24 -21.34 27.82
N TYR A 461 -8.41 -20.17 27.19
CA TYR A 461 -7.35 -19.33 26.66
C TYR A 461 -7.37 -17.97 27.35
N GLN A 462 -6.18 -17.41 27.59
CA GLN A 462 -6.03 -16.12 28.28
C GLN A 462 -6.62 -14.94 27.52
N SER A 463 -6.62 -15.00 26.19
CA SER A 463 -6.98 -13.92 25.28
C SER A 463 -8.06 -14.39 24.31
N ASN A 464 -8.92 -13.48 23.85
CA ASN A 464 -9.99 -13.76 22.89
C ASN A 464 -9.50 -13.77 21.43
N VAL A 465 -8.44 -13.04 21.13
CA VAL A 465 -7.76 -13.08 19.81
C VAL A 465 -6.27 -13.41 19.95
N ALA A 466 -5.63 -13.82 18.84
CA ALA A 466 -4.21 -14.10 18.80
C ALA A 466 -3.37 -12.80 18.88
N CYS A 467 -2.14 -12.88 19.40
CA CYS A 467 -1.24 -11.72 19.52
C CYS A 467 -0.90 -11.07 18.17
N TRP A 468 -0.92 -11.83 17.07
CA TRP A 468 -0.76 -11.28 15.71
C TRP A 468 -1.95 -10.42 15.30
N GLU A 469 -3.17 -10.78 15.75
CA GLU A 469 -4.40 -10.03 15.48
C GLU A 469 -4.44 -8.74 16.30
N HIS A 470 -3.96 -8.77 17.55
CA HIS A 470 -3.80 -7.55 18.37
C HIS A 470 -2.92 -6.51 17.65
N GLU A 471 -1.78 -6.92 17.09
CA GLU A 471 -0.95 -5.99 16.31
C GLU A 471 -1.61 -5.55 15.00
N ALA A 472 -2.27 -6.48 14.30
CA ALA A 472 -2.94 -6.16 13.04
C ALA A 472 -4.03 -5.09 13.24
N ILE A 473 -4.88 -5.23 14.26
CA ILE A 473 -5.92 -4.24 14.55
C ILE A 473 -5.33 -2.92 15.07
N ALA A 474 -4.24 -2.96 15.86
CA ALA A 474 -3.52 -1.76 16.28
C ALA A 474 -2.97 -0.96 15.08
N ASN A 475 -2.46 -1.65 14.05
CA ASN A 475 -2.02 -1.00 12.81
C ASN A 475 -3.15 -0.53 11.89
N ALA A 476 -4.41 -0.89 12.18
CA ALA A 476 -5.58 -0.41 11.44
C ALA A 476 -6.11 0.94 11.93
N PHE A 477 -5.61 1.44 13.07
CA PHE A 477 -5.86 2.81 13.53
C PHE A 477 -5.19 3.84 12.62
N ASP A 478 -5.53 5.12 12.80
CA ASP A 478 -4.83 6.20 12.11
C ASP A 478 -3.37 6.24 12.59
N PRO A 479 -2.39 6.09 11.68
CA PRO A 479 -0.98 6.08 12.03
C PRO A 479 -0.54 7.29 12.86
N GLU A 480 -1.15 8.46 12.66
CA GLU A 480 -0.76 9.69 13.35
C GLU A 480 -1.14 9.70 14.83
N LYS A 481 -2.14 8.92 15.25
CA LYS A 481 -2.64 8.93 16.64
C LYS A 481 -1.79 8.08 17.57
N LEU A 482 -1.42 6.89 17.13
CA LEU A 482 -0.55 6.00 17.92
C LEU A 482 0.94 6.38 17.84
N ARG A 483 1.34 7.23 16.88
CA ARG A 483 2.72 7.68 16.73
C ARG A 483 3.21 8.50 17.93
N HIS A 484 4.47 8.32 18.30
CA HIS A 484 5.15 9.22 19.24
C HIS A 484 5.26 10.63 18.62
N PRO A 485 4.91 11.71 19.33
CA PRO A 485 4.88 13.08 18.77
C PRO A 485 6.22 13.57 18.20
N ALA A 486 7.35 13.17 18.80
CA ALA A 486 8.69 13.52 18.31
C ALA A 486 9.21 12.61 17.19
N SER A 487 8.52 11.50 16.88
CA SER A 487 8.98 10.58 15.85
C SER A 487 8.88 11.24 14.47
N SER A 488 10.00 11.22 13.74
CA SER A 488 10.11 11.68 12.36
C SER A 488 10.06 10.51 11.36
N THR A 489 9.92 9.29 11.84
CA THR A 489 9.98 8.06 11.05
C THR A 489 8.72 7.21 11.25
N PHE A 490 8.58 6.16 10.44
CA PHE A 490 7.50 5.18 10.64
C PHE A 490 7.65 4.52 12.01
N ASN A 491 6.54 4.31 12.73
CA ASN A 491 6.56 3.66 14.03
C ASN A 491 6.20 2.18 13.91
N ILE A 492 7.04 1.30 14.46
CA ILE A 492 6.73 -0.12 14.64
C ILE A 492 5.85 -0.26 15.87
N LEU A 493 4.65 -0.83 15.70
CA LEU A 493 3.72 -1.06 16.80
C LEU A 493 3.89 -2.48 17.36
N LYS A 494 4.13 -2.60 18.65
CA LYS A 494 4.16 -3.88 19.37
C LYS A 494 3.04 -3.92 20.40
N THR A 495 2.42 -5.09 20.53
CA THR A 495 1.33 -5.27 21.49
C THR A 495 1.70 -6.21 22.60
N LYS A 496 1.26 -5.89 23.81
CA LYS A 496 1.36 -6.74 24.98
C LYS A 496 -0.02 -6.92 25.61
N PHE A 497 -0.45 -8.17 25.73
CA PHE A 497 -1.69 -8.52 26.39
C PHE A 497 -1.62 -8.18 27.88
N ILE A 498 -2.67 -7.55 28.43
CA ILE A 498 -2.78 -7.19 29.85
C ILE A 498 -3.78 -8.11 30.55
N ALA A 499 -5.02 -8.11 30.06
CA ALA A 499 -6.13 -8.85 30.66
C ALA A 499 -7.23 -9.11 29.63
N ALA A 500 -8.07 -10.11 29.89
CA ALA A 500 -9.29 -10.37 29.13
C ALA A 500 -10.49 -10.43 30.07
N VAL A 501 -11.61 -9.90 29.61
CA VAL A 501 -12.90 -9.97 30.31
C VAL A 501 -13.98 -10.26 29.28
N ASP A 502 -14.72 -11.34 29.47
CA ASP A 502 -15.72 -11.83 28.51
C ASP A 502 -15.14 -11.94 27.09
N ASP A 503 -15.64 -11.10 26.17
CA ASP A 503 -15.34 -11.05 24.74
C ASP A 503 -14.38 -9.91 24.36
N ALA A 504 -13.73 -9.27 25.34
CA ALA A 504 -12.77 -8.20 25.12
C ALA A 504 -11.41 -8.46 25.76
N ASP A 505 -10.37 -7.99 25.07
CA ASP A 505 -8.98 -8.02 25.48
C ASP A 505 -8.48 -6.58 25.69
N GLU A 506 -7.79 -6.36 26.81
CA GLU A 506 -7.02 -5.14 27.06
C GLU A 506 -5.57 -5.36 26.65
N VAL A 507 -5.07 -4.46 25.81
CA VAL A 507 -3.77 -4.58 25.16
C VAL A 507 -3.01 -3.27 25.28
N GLU A 508 -1.77 -3.35 25.73
CA GLU A 508 -0.82 -2.25 25.71
C GLU A 508 -0.16 -2.19 24.33
N VAL A 509 -0.26 -1.05 23.64
CA VAL A 509 0.38 -0.81 22.34
C VAL A 509 1.56 0.13 22.52
N THR A 510 2.77 -0.35 22.28
CA THR A 510 3.99 0.47 22.29
C THR A 510 4.39 0.80 20.86
N SER A 511 4.48 2.09 20.54
CA SER A 511 4.94 2.58 19.25
C SER A 511 6.40 2.98 19.32
N HIS A 512 7.25 2.28 18.57
CA HIS A 512 8.69 2.52 18.52
C HIS A 512 9.04 3.30 17.25
N GLY A 513 9.66 4.47 17.38
CA GLY A 513 10.10 5.29 16.26
C GLY A 513 11.43 5.98 16.54
N TYR A 514 11.79 6.92 15.68
CA TYR A 514 13.02 7.69 15.80
C TYR A 514 12.79 9.18 15.59
N GLU A 515 13.33 10.00 16.48
CA GLU A 515 13.46 11.45 16.30
C GLU A 515 14.69 11.76 15.44
N ALA A 516 14.52 12.59 14.40
CA ALA A 516 15.61 12.98 13.51
C ALA A 516 16.21 14.33 13.93
N ILE A 517 17.45 14.30 14.45
CA ILE A 517 18.16 15.48 14.95
C ILE A 517 19.22 15.89 13.91
N GLU A 518 19.10 17.10 13.35
CA GLU A 518 20.08 17.64 12.40
C GLU A 518 21.45 17.82 13.09
N GLN A 519 22.50 17.37 12.42
CA GLN A 519 23.90 17.47 12.83
C GLN A 519 24.74 17.98 11.66
N ILE A 520 25.85 18.63 11.97
CA ILE A 520 26.82 19.09 10.97
C ILE A 520 28.17 18.45 11.29
N GLU A 521 28.73 17.75 10.31
CA GLU A 521 30.09 17.22 10.38
C GLU A 521 30.98 17.94 9.36
N TYR A 522 32.12 18.44 9.81
CA TYR A 522 33.07 19.15 8.96
C TYR A 522 34.13 18.18 8.45
N VAL A 523 34.19 18.01 7.13
CA VAL A 523 35.14 17.11 6.48
C VAL A 523 36.23 17.94 5.79
N SER A 524 37.49 17.63 6.10
CA SER A 524 38.64 18.32 5.50
C SER A 524 38.85 17.89 4.05
N VAL A 525 38.72 18.82 3.11
CA VAL A 525 38.92 18.61 1.67
C VAL A 525 39.94 19.61 1.15
N ARG A 526 40.90 19.14 0.35
CA ARG A 526 41.91 20.01 -0.26
C ARG A 526 41.33 20.77 -1.46
N GLY A 527 41.41 22.09 -1.42
CA GLY A 527 41.02 22.98 -2.50
C GLY A 527 42.09 23.13 -3.56
N GLY A 528 41.69 23.56 -4.75
CA GLY A 528 42.56 23.92 -5.86
C GLY A 528 43.39 25.18 -5.60
N ASP A 529 43.08 25.90 -4.53
CA ASP A 529 43.90 26.98 -3.95
C ASP A 529 45.10 26.46 -3.12
N GLY A 530 45.19 25.13 -2.91
CA GLY A 530 46.27 24.47 -2.19
C GLY A 530 46.02 24.30 -0.69
N TYR A 531 44.96 24.91 -0.14
CA TYR A 531 44.61 24.84 1.28
C TYR A 531 43.60 23.72 1.57
N PHE A 532 43.55 23.27 2.83
CA PHE A 532 42.48 22.40 3.31
C PHE A 532 41.31 23.24 3.80
N HIS A 533 40.11 22.87 3.36
CA HIS A 533 38.86 23.53 3.73
C HIS A 533 37.95 22.54 4.46
N SER A 534 37.26 23.04 5.47
CA SER A 534 36.29 22.26 6.25
C SER A 534 34.92 22.32 5.57
N VAL A 535 34.62 21.32 4.75
CA VAL A 535 33.34 21.23 4.03
C VAL A 535 32.25 20.77 5.01
N PRO A 536 31.19 21.57 5.25
CA PRO A 536 30.12 21.18 6.15
C PRO A 536 29.21 20.14 5.47
N VAL A 537 29.02 18.99 6.11
CA VAL A 537 28.09 17.94 5.69
C VAL A 537 26.96 17.84 6.72
N ARG A 538 25.76 18.26 6.32
CA ARG A 538 24.55 18.12 7.14
C ARG A 538 24.03 16.68 7.07
N TRP A 539 23.77 16.08 8.23
CA TRP A 539 23.23 14.73 8.35
C TRP A 539 22.25 14.66 9.52
N TYR A 540 21.50 13.57 9.64
CA TYR A 540 20.52 13.38 10.72
C TYR A 540 20.93 12.22 11.62
N ARG A 541 20.99 12.47 12.93
CA ARG A 541 21.08 11.42 13.96
C ARG A 541 19.66 10.97 14.31
N TYR A 542 19.46 9.66 14.41
CA TYR A 542 18.16 9.07 14.73
C TYR A 542 18.20 8.50 16.14
N ASP A 543 17.51 9.16 17.07
CA ASP A 543 17.43 8.75 18.47
C ASP A 543 16.09 8.03 18.71
N PRO A 544 16.07 6.83 19.33
CA PRO A 544 14.85 6.05 19.50
C PRO A 544 13.88 6.74 20.48
N VAL A 545 12.61 6.73 20.13
CA VAL A 545 11.51 7.28 20.94
C VAL A 545 10.36 6.28 21.00
N GLU A 546 9.66 6.21 22.13
CA GLU A 546 8.56 5.27 22.32
C GLU A 546 7.36 5.92 23.00
N LYS A 547 6.16 5.53 22.58
CA LYS A 547 4.89 5.94 23.22
C LYS A 547 4.06 4.69 23.48
N THR A 548 3.52 4.58 24.70
CA THR A 548 2.61 3.50 25.05
C THR A 548 1.18 4.01 25.12
N THR A 549 0.24 3.26 24.55
CA THR A 549 -1.19 3.57 24.52
C THR A 549 -2.00 2.31 24.83
N ASN A 550 -3.01 2.40 25.68
CA ASN A 550 -3.89 1.27 25.97
C ASN A 550 -5.00 1.18 24.93
N VAL A 551 -5.23 -0.02 24.41
CA VAL A 551 -6.25 -0.33 23.42
C VAL A 551 -7.09 -1.49 23.92
N VAL A 552 -8.40 -1.38 23.76
CA VAL A 552 -9.33 -2.49 23.99
C VAL A 552 -9.72 -3.08 22.65
N VAL A 553 -9.64 -4.40 22.52
CA VAL A 553 -10.03 -5.16 21.33
C VAL A 553 -11.17 -6.08 21.70
N LYS A 554 -12.30 -5.96 21.00
CA LYS A 554 -13.50 -6.75 21.28
C LYS A 554 -13.92 -7.57 20.06
N THR A 555 -14.21 -8.85 20.29
CA THR A 555 -14.79 -9.73 19.28
C THR A 555 -16.30 -9.53 19.19
N VAL A 556 -16.81 -9.42 17.96
CA VAL A 556 -18.23 -9.22 17.68
C VAL A 556 -18.67 -10.10 16.53
N ASP A 557 -18.82 -11.39 16.82
CA ASP A 557 -19.08 -12.42 15.79
C ASP A 557 -20.40 -12.22 15.03
N ASP A 558 -21.40 -11.60 15.66
CA ASP A 558 -22.75 -11.41 15.11
C ASP A 558 -22.97 -10.03 14.47
N LEU A 559 -21.96 -9.16 14.45
CA LEU A 559 -22.07 -7.80 13.93
C LEU A 559 -21.44 -7.70 12.54
N ASP A 560 -22.24 -7.42 11.51
CA ASP A 560 -21.74 -7.02 10.19
C ASP A 560 -21.42 -5.52 10.16
N ARG A 561 -20.62 -5.07 9.18
CA ARG A 561 -20.27 -3.63 9.03
C ARG A 561 -21.51 -2.75 8.93
N ASN A 562 -22.58 -3.21 8.29
CA ASN A 562 -23.81 -2.45 8.13
C ASN A 562 -24.47 -2.17 9.49
N THR A 563 -24.55 -3.18 10.35
CA THR A 563 -25.08 -3.10 11.70
C THR A 563 -24.15 -2.27 12.58
N TYR A 564 -22.82 -2.42 12.45
CA TYR A 564 -21.86 -1.52 13.09
C TYR A 564 -22.10 -0.04 12.73
N ILE A 565 -22.30 0.29 11.45
CA ILE A 565 -22.58 1.66 11.01
C ILE A 565 -23.91 2.16 11.59
N LYS A 566 -24.95 1.31 11.61
CA LYS A 566 -26.29 1.66 12.10
C LYS A 566 -26.43 1.69 13.61
N GLU A 567 -25.62 0.95 14.34
CA GLU A 567 -25.76 0.80 15.78
C GLU A 567 -24.66 1.50 16.56
N VAL A 568 -23.41 1.44 16.10
CA VAL A 568 -22.27 2.01 16.81
C VAL A 568 -22.00 3.45 16.36
N LEU A 569 -22.03 3.72 15.05
CA LEU A 569 -21.72 5.07 14.56
C LEU A 569 -22.89 6.05 14.65
N THR A 570 -24.14 5.57 14.72
CA THR A 570 -25.34 6.43 14.62
C THR A 570 -26.24 6.44 15.86
N LYS A 571 -26.19 5.45 16.77
CA LYS A 571 -26.93 5.54 18.05
C LYS A 571 -26.21 6.51 19.00
N THR A 572 -26.97 7.42 19.61
CA THR A 572 -26.46 8.45 20.54
C THR A 572 -25.82 7.85 21.79
N ASP A 573 -26.37 6.75 22.31
CA ASP A 573 -25.86 6.05 23.50
C ASP A 573 -24.42 5.54 23.32
N TRP A 574 -24.10 5.04 22.12
CA TRP A 574 -22.76 4.59 21.77
C TRP A 574 -21.78 5.74 21.65
N GLN A 575 -22.19 6.84 21.03
CA GLN A 575 -21.36 8.03 20.93
C GLN A 575 -21.07 8.62 22.32
N GLU A 576 -22.05 8.63 23.23
CA GLU A 576 -21.84 9.03 24.61
C GLU A 576 -20.90 8.10 25.37
N PHE A 577 -21.04 6.78 25.22
CA PHE A 577 -20.14 5.80 25.83
C PHE A 577 -18.70 5.97 25.32
N LEU A 578 -18.53 6.09 24.01
CA LEU A 578 -17.24 6.28 23.37
C LEU A 578 -16.61 7.59 23.86
N ASN A 579 -17.36 8.69 23.85
CA ASN A 579 -16.86 9.98 24.35
C ASN A 579 -16.42 9.93 25.82
N ARG A 580 -17.05 9.08 26.66
CA ARG A 580 -16.69 8.91 28.08
C ARG A 580 -15.45 8.03 28.29
N ASN A 581 -15.26 7.00 27.47
CA ASN A 581 -14.20 5.99 27.67
C ASN A 581 -12.97 6.16 26.75
N LEU A 582 -13.09 6.94 25.67
CA LEU A 582 -12.00 7.18 24.75
C LEU A 582 -10.88 8.02 25.37
N SER A 583 -9.64 7.70 24.98
CA SER A 583 -8.49 8.60 25.12
C SER A 583 -8.79 9.96 24.45
N ASP A 584 -8.02 10.99 24.80
CA ASP A 584 -8.13 12.32 24.16
C ASP A 584 -7.91 12.27 22.62
N GLU A 585 -7.36 11.16 22.11
CA GLU A 585 -7.14 10.89 20.69
C GLU A 585 -8.37 10.35 19.93
N GLN A 586 -9.42 9.93 20.66
CA GLN A 586 -10.74 9.49 20.19
C GLN A 586 -10.73 8.65 18.89
N GLN A 587 -10.30 7.38 18.96
CA GLN A 587 -10.39 6.48 17.81
C GLN A 587 -11.14 5.19 18.11
N VAL A 588 -11.98 4.81 17.14
CA VAL A 588 -12.66 3.52 17.06
C VAL A 588 -12.46 2.96 15.65
N THR A 589 -12.01 1.73 15.57
CA THR A 589 -11.81 1.02 14.31
C THR A 589 -12.62 -0.27 14.32
N TYR A 590 -13.31 -0.53 13.21
CA TYR A 590 -13.94 -1.83 12.96
C TYR A 590 -13.24 -2.51 11.78
N ARG A 591 -12.78 -3.74 12.00
CA ARG A 591 -12.16 -4.59 10.98
C ARG A 591 -12.50 -6.04 11.28
N ARG A 592 -13.12 -6.74 10.31
CA ARG A 592 -13.35 -8.20 10.36
C ARG A 592 -13.93 -8.70 11.69
N ASN A 593 -15.09 -8.17 12.08
CA ASN A 593 -15.78 -8.54 13.32
C ASN A 593 -15.03 -8.18 14.61
N LEU A 594 -13.99 -7.34 14.52
CA LEU A 594 -13.30 -6.78 15.67
C LEU A 594 -13.61 -5.29 15.76
N VAL A 595 -13.96 -4.84 16.96
CA VAL A 595 -14.04 -3.43 17.31
C VAL A 595 -12.88 -3.12 18.24
N ALA A 596 -12.05 -2.14 17.88
CA ALA A 596 -10.97 -1.68 18.73
C ALA A 596 -11.07 -0.18 19.00
N TYR A 597 -10.71 0.24 20.22
CA TYR A 597 -10.70 1.65 20.59
C TYR A 597 -9.59 1.98 21.61
N THR A 598 -9.14 3.23 21.61
CA THR A 598 -8.10 3.74 22.53
C THR A 598 -8.69 4.11 23.88
N ALA A 599 -8.13 3.60 24.98
CA ALA A 599 -8.65 3.81 26.34
C ALA A 599 -7.90 4.93 27.09
N LYS A 600 -8.63 5.68 27.94
CA LYS A 600 -8.11 6.86 28.67
C LYS A 600 -7.09 6.54 29.78
N ASP A 601 -7.26 5.41 30.46
CA ASP A 601 -6.38 4.85 31.49
C ASP A 601 -6.49 3.32 31.42
N SER A 602 -5.54 2.57 32.02
CA SER A 602 -5.68 1.12 32.23
C SER A 602 -7.03 0.88 32.89
N LEU A 603 -7.95 0.25 32.18
CA LEU A 603 -9.33 0.17 32.66
C LEU A 603 -9.32 -0.73 33.89
N LYS A 604 -9.53 -0.14 35.07
CA LYS A 604 -10.24 -0.84 36.14
C LYS A 604 -11.59 -1.24 35.54
N VAL A 605 -11.70 -2.41 34.88
CA VAL A 605 -12.81 -3.40 34.70
C VAL A 605 -14.28 -2.89 34.63
N ALA A 606 -14.54 -1.60 34.77
CA ALA A 606 -15.80 -0.96 35.12
C ALA A 606 -16.20 -0.02 33.98
N SER A 607 -16.49 -0.64 32.84
CA SER A 607 -17.45 -0.16 31.84
C SER A 607 -17.77 -1.25 30.80
N LEU A 608 -17.08 -2.40 30.84
CA LEU A 608 -17.32 -3.54 29.94
C LEU A 608 -18.74 -4.15 30.08
N ASN A 609 -19.30 -4.13 31.29
CA ASN A 609 -20.69 -4.53 31.52
C ASN A 609 -21.71 -3.56 30.90
N GLU A 610 -21.40 -2.26 30.84
CA GLU A 610 -22.22 -1.25 30.15
C GLU A 610 -22.13 -1.44 28.63
N LEU A 611 -20.92 -1.71 28.11
CA LEU A 611 -20.68 -2.03 26.70
C LEU A 611 -21.46 -3.30 26.26
N LYS A 612 -21.49 -4.34 27.09
CA LYS A 612 -22.25 -5.57 26.86
C LYS A 612 -23.77 -5.35 26.92
N ALA A 613 -24.25 -4.47 27.81
CA ALA A 613 -25.65 -4.11 27.90
C ALA A 613 -26.14 -3.29 26.68
N MET A 614 -25.24 -2.52 26.04
CA MET A 614 -25.53 -1.74 24.84
C MET A 614 -25.49 -2.56 23.53
N LEU A 615 -24.67 -3.61 23.44
CA LEU A 615 -24.65 -4.50 22.26
C LEU A 615 -25.80 -5.52 22.23
N LYS A 616 -26.39 -5.84 23.38
CA LYS A 616 -27.52 -6.78 23.48
C LYS A 616 -28.90 -6.12 23.29
N LYS A 617 -28.95 -4.82 22.99
CA LYS A 617 -30.18 -4.02 22.78
C LYS A 617 -30.22 -3.41 21.38
#